data_AF-A0A9X8N9Y6-F1
#
_entry.id   AF-A0A9X8N9Y6-F1
#
_cell.length_a   1.000
_cell.length_b   1.000
_cell.length_c   1.000
_cell.angle_alpha   90.00
_cell.angle_beta   90.00
_cell.angle_gamma   90.00
#
_symmetry.space_group_name_H-M   'P 1'
#
loop_
_entity.id
_entity.type
_entity.pdbx_description
1 polymer ?
#
loop_
_entity_poly.entity_id
_entity_poly.type
_entity_poly.pdbx_seq_one_letter_code
_entity_poly.pdbx_strand_id
1 'polypeptide(L)' 'MKAVVMAGGEGTRLRPMTSSMPKPLLPVVNRPIMEHVLRLLKR' A
#
# COMPACT_ATOMS: atom_id res chain seq x y z
N MET A 1 10.03 7.95 -17.06
CA MET A 1 10.45 6.59 -16.64
C MET A 1 9.22 5.74 -16.38
N LYS A 2 9.33 4.41 -16.44
CA LYS A 2 8.25 3.48 -16.03
C LYS A 2 8.66 2.81 -14.71
N ALA A 3 7.69 2.53 -13.85
CA ALA A 3 7.89 1.86 -12.57
C ALA A 3 6.79 0.81 -12.34
N VAL A 4 7.09 -0.21 -11.53
CA VAL A 4 6.16 -1.27 -11.13
C VAL A 4 6.12 -1.32 -9.61
N VAL A 5 4.91 -1.32 -9.03
CA VAL A 5 4.69 -1.45 -7.58
C VAL A 5 4.19 -2.86 -7.27
N MET A 6 4.97 -3.62 -6.53
CA MET A 6 4.60 -4.99 -6.12
C MET A 6 3.58 -4.95 -4.98
N ALA A 7 2.33 -5.31 -5.28
CA ALA A 7 1.19 -5.18 -4.36
C ALA A 7 0.34 -6.46 -4.20
N GLY A 8 0.82 -7.62 -4.67
CA GLY A 8 0.05 -8.88 -4.73
C GLY A 8 0.22 -9.86 -3.57
N GLY A 9 0.72 -9.43 -2.40
CA GLY A 9 0.90 -10.32 -1.25
C GLY A 9 -0.38 -10.50 -0.42
N GLU A 10 -0.56 -11.68 0.20
CA GLU A 10 -1.76 -12.04 0.99
C GLU A 10 -1.96 -11.19 2.26
N GLY A 11 -0.93 -10.49 2.74
CA GLY A 11 -1.06 -9.54 3.84
C GLY A 11 -1.29 -10.17 5.24
N THR A 12 -0.99 -11.45 5.42
CA THR A 12 -1.27 -12.23 6.66
C THR A 12 -0.73 -11.59 7.95
N ARG A 13 0.44 -10.93 7.90
CA ARG A 13 1.08 -10.30 9.06
C ARG A 13 0.35 -9.08 9.63
N LEU A 14 -0.56 -8.47 8.86
CA LEU A 14 -1.31 -7.28 9.26
C LEU A 14 -2.80 -7.58 9.49
N ARG A 15 -3.16 -8.85 9.60
CA ARG A 15 -4.52 -9.23 10.02
C ARG A 15 -4.74 -8.75 11.47
N PRO A 16 -5.97 -8.31 11.83
CA PRO A 16 -7.20 -8.40 11.04
C PRO A 16 -7.40 -7.26 10.03
N MET A 17 -6.55 -6.24 10.01
CA MET A 17 -6.73 -5.07 9.15
C MET A 17 -6.74 -5.44 7.66
N THR A 18 -5.91 -6.41 7.26
CA THR A 18 -5.83 -6.88 5.88
C THR A 18 -6.93 -7.83 5.46
N SER A 19 -7.81 -8.25 6.37
CA SER A 19 -8.91 -9.18 6.05
C SER A 19 -10.03 -8.51 5.25
N SER A 20 -10.25 -7.21 5.45
CA SER A 20 -11.29 -6.43 4.75
C SER A 20 -10.72 -5.40 3.77
N MET A 21 -9.42 -5.10 3.85
CA MET A 21 -8.77 -4.08 3.04
C MET A 21 -7.35 -4.49 2.65
N PRO A 22 -6.94 -4.43 1.36
CA PRO A 22 -5.60 -4.82 0.97
C PRO A 22 -4.55 -3.87 1.59
N LYS A 23 -3.37 -4.41 1.93
CA LYS A 23 -2.28 -3.65 2.57
C LYS A 23 -2.00 -2.27 1.91
N PRO A 24 -1.91 -2.13 0.58
CA PRO A 24 -1.61 -0.83 -0.03
C PRO A 24 -2.65 0.26 0.23
N LEU A 25 -3.88 -0.11 0.59
CA LEU A 25 -4.96 0.84 0.88
C LEU A 25 -5.10 1.14 2.37
N LEU A 26 -4.41 0.41 3.26
CA LEU A 26 -4.40 0.71 4.69
C LEU A 26 -3.89 2.14 4.95
N PRO A 27 -4.53 2.90 5.84
CA PRO A 27 -4.12 4.26 6.15
C PRO A 27 -2.86 4.28 7.05
N VAL A 28 -1.93 5.15 6.72
CA VAL A 28 -0.76 5.54 7.53
C VAL A 28 -0.69 7.07 7.53
N VAL A 29 -0.81 7.68 8.72
CA VAL A 29 -0.88 9.14 8.87
C VAL A 29 -1.98 9.74 7.97
N ASN A 30 -3.19 9.20 8.09
CA ASN A 30 -4.39 9.62 7.34
C ASN A 30 -4.30 9.52 5.80
N ARG A 31 -3.36 8.74 5.27
CA ARG A 31 -3.21 8.52 3.82
C ARG A 31 -2.89 7.06 3.49
N PRO A 32 -3.39 6.50 2.37
CA PRO A 32 -3.06 5.13 1.98
C PRO A 32 -1.56 4.91 1.80
N ILE A 33 -1.06 3.72 2.16
CA ILE A 33 0.33 3.30 1.89
C ILE A 33 0.70 3.52 0.41
N MET A 34 -0.20 3.19 -0.52
CA MET A 34 0.01 3.37 -1.96
C MET A 34 0.29 4.84 -2.32
N GLU A 35 -0.37 5.79 -1.68
CA GLU A 35 -0.17 7.21 -1.96
C GLU A 35 1.24 7.67 -1.56
N HIS A 36 1.75 7.16 -0.44
CA HIS A 36 3.13 7.43 -0.02
C HIS A 36 4.14 6.90 -1.05
N VAL A 37 3.92 5.68 -1.58
CA VAL A 37 4.77 5.09 -2.63
C VAL A 37 4.73 5.92 -3.92
N LEU A 38 3.53 6.28 -4.40
CA LEU A 38 3.36 7.06 -5.62
C LEU A 38 3.97 8.48 -5.50
N ARG A 39 3.91 9.10 -4.32
CA ARG A 39 4.56 10.40 -4.06
C ARG A 39 6.07 10.34 -4.17
N LEU A 40 6.70 9.21 -3.82
CA LEU A 40 8.16 9.01 -4.00
C LEU A 40 8.55 8.91 -5.48
N LEU A 41 7.63 8.46 -6.34
CA LEU A 41 7.84 8.33 -7.79
C LEU A 41 7.60 9.63 -8.57
N LYS A 42 6.99 10.65 -7.95
CA LYS A 42 6.56 11.90 -8.58
C LYS A 42 7.70 12.91 -8.86
N ARG A 43 8.94 12.42 -9.04
CA ARG A 43 10.11 13.23 -9.37
C ARG A 43 10.20 13.52 -10.86
#